data_AF-A0A7G5GVF9-F1
#
_entry.id   AF-A0A7G5GVF9-F1
#
_cell.length_a   1.000
_cell.length_b   1.000
_cell.length_c   1.000
_cell.angle_alpha   90.00
_cell.angle_beta   90.00
_cell.angle_gamma   90.00
#
_symmetry.space_group_name_H-M   'P 1'
#
loop_
_entity.id
_entity.type
_entity.pdbx_description
1 polymer ?
#
loop_
_entity_poly.entity_id
_entity_poly.type
_entity_poly.pdbx_seq_one_letter_code
_entity_poly.pdbx_strand_id
1 'polypeptide(L)'
;MFQLSFPKKALLLIVGYLVSTTVFAQSTPPDNLIEIPHYVVIGPNPGIQTLNYPTGYNLLVTGGILTERLRVATKNGTHWADYVFSPSYRLTPLAQVRHFIQQHGHLPGIPSAQEVDQQGIDVAQMQAQMMSKIEELTLHAIRQETEIKRLKRQVIRLSRQHR
;
A
#
# COMPACT_ATOMS: atom_id res chain seq x y z
N MET A 1 49.05 3.00 61.68
CA MET A 1 47.96 3.99 61.61
C MET A 1 48.37 5.06 60.59
N PHE A 2 48.09 4.85 59.30
CA PHE A 2 48.47 5.78 58.23
C PHE A 2 47.24 6.62 57.85
N GLN A 3 47.27 7.92 58.19
CA GLN A 3 46.31 8.88 57.65
C GLN A 3 46.73 9.26 56.22
N LEU A 4 45.98 8.82 55.21
CA LEU A 4 46.07 9.38 53.86
C LEU A 4 45.26 10.69 53.82
N SER A 5 45.94 11.82 53.73
CA SER A 5 45.33 13.12 53.47
C SER A 5 45.27 13.36 51.96
N PHE A 6 44.08 13.27 51.37
CA PHE A 6 43.85 13.57 49.96
C PHE A 6 43.42 15.03 49.77
N PRO A 7 43.99 15.77 48.80
CA PRO A 7 43.58 17.14 48.52
C PRO A 7 42.16 17.17 47.95
N LYS A 8 41.28 18.02 48.51
CA LYS A 8 39.84 18.15 48.12
C LYS A 8 39.60 18.35 46.61
N LYS A 9 40.60 18.85 45.87
CA LYS A 9 40.55 19.02 44.41
C LYS A 9 40.65 17.72 43.61
N ALA A 10 41.34 16.70 44.15
CA ALA A 10 41.47 15.39 43.51
C ALA A 10 40.18 14.56 43.60
N LEU A 11 39.43 14.71 44.71
CA LEU A 11 38.13 14.06 44.89
C LEU A 11 37.10 14.58 43.88
N LEU A 12 37.10 15.89 43.59
CA LEU A 12 36.14 16.51 42.66
C LEU A 12 36.37 16.08 41.21
N LEU A 13 37.62 15.82 40.80
CA LEU A 13 37.94 15.33 39.46
C LEU A 13 37.58 13.85 39.26
N ILE A 14 37.73 13.01 40.29
CA ILE A 14 37.35 11.59 40.21
C ILE A 14 35.83 11.43 40.22
N VAL A 15 35.11 12.22 41.03
CA VAL A 15 33.63 12.23 41.02
C VAL A 15 33.11 12.78 39.68
N GLY A 16 33.73 13.81 39.11
CA GLY A 16 33.37 14.31 37.78
C GLY A 16 33.59 13.30 36.65
N TYR A 17 34.66 12.50 36.72
CA TYR A 17 34.95 11.48 35.71
C TYR A 17 33.99 10.28 35.82
N LEU A 18 33.60 9.89 37.04
CA LEU A 18 32.65 8.78 37.25
C LEU A 18 31.21 9.14 36.85
N VAL A 19 30.82 10.41 36.91
CA VAL A 19 29.47 10.85 36.49
C VAL A 19 29.33 10.95 34.97
N SER A 20 30.43 11.11 34.22
CA SER A 20 30.35 11.22 32.75
C SER A 20 30.12 9.90 32.02
N THR A 21 30.37 8.74 32.63
CA THR A 21 30.28 7.44 31.95
C THR A 21 28.92 6.76 32.09
N THR A 22 27.96 7.33 32.80
CA THR A 22 26.66 6.67 33.05
C THR A 22 25.47 7.50 32.61
N VAL A 23 25.45 8.00 31.37
CA VAL A 23 24.18 8.31 30.69
C VAL A 23 24.32 8.01 29.18
N PHE A 24 24.41 6.74 28.84
CA PHE A 24 23.83 6.25 27.59
C PHE A 24 22.56 5.51 27.99
N ALA A 25 21.43 6.21 27.97
CA ALA A 25 20.13 5.57 28.03
C ALA A 25 19.93 4.82 26.70
N GLN A 26 20.42 3.59 26.65
CA GLN A 26 20.07 2.66 25.59
C GLN A 26 18.60 2.33 25.82
N SER A 27 17.72 2.91 25.00
CA SER A 27 16.32 2.48 24.95
C SER A 27 16.34 1.00 24.59
N THR A 28 16.17 0.12 25.57
CA THR A 28 16.02 -1.30 25.32
C THR A 28 14.79 -1.44 24.43
N PRO A 29 14.91 -2.03 23.24
CA PRO A 29 13.75 -2.37 22.43
C PRO A 29 12.80 -3.20 23.32
N PRO A 30 11.48 -2.97 23.29
CA PRO A 30 10.56 -3.77 24.09
C PRO A 30 10.83 -5.27 23.89
N ASP A 31 10.74 -6.05 24.98
CA ASP A 31 11.17 -7.47 25.12
C ASP A 31 10.52 -8.48 24.14
N ASN A 32 9.79 -8.00 23.15
CA ASN A 32 9.09 -8.74 22.11
C ASN A 32 9.60 -8.46 20.68
N LEU A 33 10.68 -7.69 20.52
CA LEU A 33 11.30 -7.45 19.22
C LEU A 33 12.38 -8.50 18.96
N ILE A 34 12.08 -9.45 18.06
CA ILE A 34 13.11 -10.30 17.46
C ILE A 34 13.79 -9.45 16.37
N GLU A 35 14.98 -8.91 16.66
CA GLU A 35 15.82 -8.27 15.65
C GLU A 35 16.45 -9.34 14.76
N ILE A 36 15.90 -9.51 13.55
CA ILE A 36 16.47 -10.38 12.53
C ILE A 36 17.31 -9.48 11.60
N PRO A 37 18.64 -9.65 11.54
CA PRO A 37 19.52 -8.76 10.77
C PRO A 37 19.34 -8.84 9.24
N HIS A 38 18.48 -9.74 8.75
CA HIS A 38 18.20 -9.98 7.34
C HIS A 38 16.68 -10.17 7.12
N TYR A 39 16.27 -10.58 5.91
CA TYR A 39 14.89 -10.91 5.59
C TYR A 39 14.42 -12.21 6.29
N VAL A 40 13.13 -12.31 6.57
CA VAL A 40 12.48 -13.50 7.13
C VAL A 40 11.87 -14.33 6.00
N VAL A 41 12.24 -15.61 5.90
CA VAL A 41 11.60 -16.57 4.98
C VAL A 41 10.77 -17.57 5.78
N ILE A 42 9.48 -17.68 5.45
CA ILE A 42 8.57 -18.68 6.04
C ILE A 42 8.22 -19.72 4.97
N GLY A 43 8.47 -21.00 5.28
CA GLY A 43 8.11 -22.17 4.46
C GLY A 43 9.29 -23.10 4.14
N PRO A 44 9.10 -24.15 3.33
CA PRO A 44 10.10 -25.19 3.12
C PRO A 44 11.37 -24.62 2.48
N ASN A 45 12.49 -24.76 3.17
CA ASN A 45 13.81 -24.38 2.69
C ASN A 45 14.29 -25.43 1.67
N PRO A 46 14.39 -25.13 0.36
CA PRO A 46 14.80 -26.12 -0.66
C PRO A 46 16.29 -26.50 -0.60
N GLY A 47 16.93 -26.37 0.56
CA GLY A 47 18.37 -26.43 0.71
C GLY A 47 19.00 -25.08 0.37
N ILE A 48 20.08 -24.76 1.06
CA ILE A 48 20.89 -23.55 0.87
C ILE A 48 21.57 -23.63 -0.51
N GLN A 49 20.81 -23.40 -1.57
CA GLN A 49 21.28 -23.19 -2.92
C GLN A 49 20.53 -21.99 -3.45
N THR A 50 21.07 -20.82 -3.11
CA THR A 50 20.96 -19.55 -3.85
C THR A 50 19.62 -19.32 -4.53
N LEU A 51 18.55 -19.22 -3.75
CA LEU A 51 17.32 -18.64 -4.26
C LEU A 51 17.57 -17.14 -4.46
N ASN A 52 17.52 -16.69 -5.70
CA ASN A 52 17.48 -15.28 -6.07
C ASN A 52 16.17 -14.69 -5.54
N TYR A 53 16.16 -14.32 -4.27
CA TYR A 53 15.01 -13.68 -3.66
C TYR A 53 14.90 -12.25 -4.16
N PRO A 54 13.67 -11.78 -4.48
CA PRO A 54 13.47 -10.39 -4.86
C PRO A 54 13.95 -9.47 -3.73
N THR A 55 14.81 -8.52 -4.09
CA THR A 55 15.40 -7.56 -3.14
C THR A 55 14.37 -6.50 -2.76
N GLY A 56 14.41 -6.02 -1.51
CA GLY A 56 13.54 -4.93 -1.03
C GLY A 56 12.36 -5.38 -0.17
N TYR A 57 12.29 -6.66 0.20
CA TYR A 57 11.25 -7.21 1.08
C TYR A 57 11.85 -7.77 2.37
N ASN A 58 11.24 -7.44 3.51
CA ASN A 58 11.67 -7.94 4.83
C ASN A 58 11.03 -9.29 5.21
N LEU A 59 9.93 -9.66 4.54
CA LEU A 59 9.17 -10.89 4.80
C LEU A 59 8.82 -11.55 3.47
N LEU A 60 9.23 -12.81 3.33
CA LEU A 60 8.87 -13.69 2.23
C LEU A 60 8.15 -14.91 2.79
N VAL A 61 6.97 -15.23 2.24
CA VAL A 61 6.20 -16.40 2.65
C VAL A 61 5.97 -17.29 1.44
N THR A 62 6.46 -18.53 1.54
CA THR A 62 6.25 -19.58 0.54
C THR A 62 5.10 -20.48 0.99
N GLY A 63 4.16 -20.80 0.09
CA GLY A 63 2.96 -21.57 0.42
C GLY A 63 1.73 -20.75 0.85
N GLY A 64 1.81 -19.42 0.79
CA GLY A 64 0.69 -18.52 1.06
C GLY A 64 0.52 -18.15 2.54
N ILE A 65 -0.42 -17.24 2.81
CA ILE A 65 -0.75 -16.74 4.14
C ILE A 65 -2.23 -17.03 4.41
N LEU A 66 -2.52 -17.83 5.43
CA LEU A 66 -3.87 -17.94 5.99
C LEU A 66 -3.97 -17.00 7.19
N THR A 67 -4.90 -16.05 7.13
CA THR A 67 -5.13 -15.08 8.20
C THR A 67 -6.61 -14.80 8.34
N GLU A 68 -7.09 -14.55 9.56
CA GLU A 68 -8.44 -14.07 9.82
C GLU A 68 -8.62 -12.61 9.37
N ARG A 69 -7.53 -11.82 9.42
CA ARG A 69 -7.56 -10.39 9.09
C ARG A 69 -6.27 -9.97 8.41
N LEU A 70 -6.40 -9.35 7.25
CA LEU A 70 -5.31 -8.70 6.54
C LEU A 70 -5.52 -7.18 6.55
N ARG A 71 -4.56 -6.43 7.09
CA ARG A 71 -4.54 -4.96 7.02
C ARG A 71 -3.26 -4.53 6.33
N VAL A 72 -3.40 -3.86 5.19
CA VAL A 72 -2.28 -3.26 4.47
C VAL A 72 -2.36 -1.76 4.67
N ALA A 73 -1.34 -1.17 5.29
CA ALA A 73 -1.24 0.27 5.52
C ALA A 73 0.02 0.78 4.85
N THR A 74 -0.15 1.61 3.81
CA THR A 74 0.98 2.26 3.15
C THR A 74 1.43 3.44 4.00
N LYS A 75 2.75 3.54 4.27
CA LYS A 75 3.36 4.54 5.17
C LYS A 75 2.97 6.00 4.86
N ASN A 76 2.58 6.28 3.61
CA ASN A 76 2.26 7.62 3.12
C ASN A 76 0.76 7.88 2.88
N GLY A 77 -0.14 6.97 3.32
CA GLY A 77 -1.57 7.25 3.51
C GLY A 77 -2.44 7.69 2.31
N THR A 78 -1.91 7.89 1.10
CA THR A 78 -2.58 8.75 0.11
C THR A 78 -2.64 8.16 -1.29
N HIS A 79 -3.12 6.92 -1.41
CA HIS A 79 -3.44 6.34 -2.72
C HIS A 79 -4.88 5.83 -2.77
N TRP A 80 -5.79 6.36 -1.95
CA TRP A 80 -7.19 5.99 -2.02
C TRP A 80 -7.88 6.79 -3.14
N ALA A 81 -8.72 6.11 -3.91
CA ALA A 81 -9.20 6.48 -5.24
C ALA A 81 -10.14 7.69 -5.36
N ASP A 82 -10.30 8.54 -4.35
CA ASP A 82 -11.39 9.53 -4.26
C ASP A 82 -11.25 10.75 -5.20
N TYR A 83 -10.37 10.67 -6.20
CA TYR A 83 -10.15 11.73 -7.17
C TYR A 83 -11.09 11.65 -8.39
N VAL A 84 -11.77 10.52 -8.60
CA VAL A 84 -12.66 10.32 -9.77
C VAL A 84 -13.91 11.20 -9.67
N PHE A 85 -14.34 11.54 -8.45
CA PHE A 85 -15.46 12.47 -8.21
C PHE A 85 -15.06 13.94 -8.22
N SER A 86 -13.78 14.26 -8.43
CA SER A 86 -13.32 15.65 -8.54
C SER A 86 -13.98 16.35 -9.75
N PRO A 87 -14.38 17.63 -9.63
CA PRO A 87 -14.88 18.41 -10.76
C PRO A 87 -13.90 18.51 -11.93
N SER A 88 -12.60 18.36 -11.67
CA SER A 88 -11.54 18.37 -12.68
C SER A 88 -11.30 17.01 -13.35
N TYR A 89 -11.93 15.94 -12.87
CA TYR A 89 -11.73 14.60 -13.40
C TYR A 89 -12.37 14.44 -14.78
N ARG A 90 -11.57 14.01 -15.75
CA ARG A 90 -12.03 13.78 -17.12
C ARG A 90 -12.41 12.33 -17.30
N LEU A 91 -13.71 12.04 -17.24
CA LEU A 91 -14.24 10.70 -17.47
C LEU A 91 -13.95 10.24 -18.90
N THR A 92 -13.20 9.14 -19.02
CA THR A 92 -12.82 8.57 -20.31
C THR A 92 -14.07 8.09 -21.06
N PRO A 93 -14.27 8.46 -22.34
CA PRO A 93 -15.39 7.95 -23.12
C PRO A 93 -15.32 6.42 -23.29
N LEU A 94 -16.45 5.72 -23.12
CA LEU A 94 -16.54 4.26 -23.31
C LEU A 94 -16.06 3.77 -24.69
N ALA A 95 -16.08 4.62 -25.73
CA ALA A 95 -15.52 4.30 -27.04
C ALA A 95 -13.98 4.15 -26.98
N GLN A 96 -13.30 5.03 -26.25
CA GLN A 96 -11.85 4.96 -26.04
C GLN A 96 -11.50 3.76 -25.16
N VAL A 97 -12.27 3.53 -24.09
CA VAL A 97 -12.10 2.34 -23.24
C VAL A 97 -12.24 1.06 -24.05
N ARG A 98 -13.26 0.97 -24.92
CA ARG A 98 -13.46 -0.18 -25.81
C ARG A 98 -12.26 -0.39 -26.74
N HIS A 99 -11.75 0.68 -27.33
CA HIS A 99 -10.58 0.60 -28.21
C HIS A 99 -9.36 0.06 -27.46
N PHE A 100 -9.11 0.56 -26.24
CA PHE A 100 -8.03 0.08 -25.40
C PHE A 100 -8.17 -1.41 -25.07
N ILE A 101 -9.37 -1.85 -24.65
CA ILE A 101 -9.62 -3.27 -24.35
C ILE A 101 -9.38 -4.15 -25.59
N GLN A 102 -9.79 -3.70 -26.78
CA GLN A 102 -9.57 -4.45 -28.02
C GLN A 102 -8.09 -4.57 -28.39
N GLN A 103 -7.28 -3.55 -28.07
CA GLN A 103 -5.84 -3.53 -28.38
C GLN A 103 -5.00 -4.28 -27.34
N HIS A 104 -5.34 -4.15 -26.05
CA HIS A 104 -4.48 -4.58 -24.95
C HIS A 104 -5.04 -5.76 -24.15
N GLY A 105 -6.33 -6.09 -24.31
CA GLY A 105 -6.97 -7.23 -23.63
C GLY A 105 -7.24 -7.01 -22.13
N HIS A 106 -7.01 -5.80 -21.61
CA HIS A 106 -7.26 -5.44 -20.21
C HIS A 106 -7.78 -3.99 -20.09
N LEU A 107 -8.19 -3.60 -18.89
CA LEU A 107 -8.70 -2.26 -18.62
C LEU A 107 -7.57 -1.22 -18.52
N PRO A 108 -7.78 0.03 -18.97
CA PRO A 108 -6.78 1.09 -18.81
C PRO A 108 -6.37 1.27 -17.34
N GLY A 109 -5.06 1.21 -17.08
CA GLY A 109 -4.50 1.39 -15.73
C GLY A 109 -4.57 0.17 -14.81
N ILE A 110 -5.06 -0.97 -15.30
CA ILE A 110 -4.97 -2.26 -14.61
C ILE A 110 -3.91 -3.12 -15.33
N PRO A 111 -2.94 -3.72 -14.63
CA PRO A 111 -1.94 -4.56 -15.28
C PRO A 111 -2.60 -5.78 -15.94
N SER A 112 -2.00 -6.23 -17.03
CA SER A 112 -2.37 -7.47 -17.72
C SER A 112 -2.10 -8.70 -16.87
N ALA A 113 -2.77 -9.81 -17.18
CA ALA A 113 -2.52 -11.08 -16.51
C ALA A 113 -1.05 -11.53 -16.60
N GLN A 114 -0.38 -11.23 -17.72
CA GLN A 114 1.03 -11.54 -17.91
C GLN A 114 1.94 -10.70 -17.01
N GLU A 115 1.66 -9.41 -16.85
CA GLU A 115 2.42 -8.54 -15.95
C GLU A 115 2.23 -8.96 -14.49
N VAL A 116 1.01 -9.33 -14.11
CA VAL A 116 0.70 -9.85 -12.77
C VAL A 116 1.45 -11.15 -12.47
N ASP A 117 1.54 -12.06 -13.44
CA ASP A 117 2.25 -13.33 -13.27
C ASP A 117 3.77 -13.12 -13.12
N GLN A 118 4.33 -12.15 -13.84
CA GLN A 118 5.77 -11.87 -13.83
C GLN A 118 6.23 -11.02 -12.63
N GLN A 119 5.44 -10.02 -12.23
CA GLN A 119 5.85 -8.98 -11.28
C GLN A 119 5.09 -9.05 -9.95
N GLY A 120 4.02 -9.85 -9.88
CA GLY A 120 3.10 -9.85 -8.74
C GLY A 120 2.24 -8.58 -8.70
N ILE A 121 1.50 -8.41 -7.60
CA ILE A 121 0.66 -7.23 -7.37
C ILE A 121 0.93 -6.62 -6.00
N ASP A 122 0.99 -5.29 -5.95
CA ASP A 122 0.77 -4.56 -4.70
C ASP A 122 -0.75 -4.53 -4.45
N VAL A 123 -1.18 -5.22 -3.40
CA VAL A 123 -2.61 -5.36 -3.05
C VAL A 123 -3.24 -4.01 -2.73
N ALA A 124 -2.52 -3.08 -2.10
CA ALA A 124 -3.06 -1.77 -1.77
C ALA A 124 -3.23 -0.92 -3.03
N GLN A 125 -2.23 -0.92 -3.92
CA GLN A 125 -2.32 -0.21 -5.20
C GLN A 125 -3.41 -0.79 -6.11
N MET A 126 -3.49 -2.13 -6.22
CA MET A 126 -4.52 -2.79 -7.03
C MET A 126 -5.92 -2.49 -6.51
N GLN A 127 -6.12 -2.55 -5.18
CA GLN A 127 -7.40 -2.21 -4.57
C GLN A 127 -7.79 -0.75 -4.85
N ALA A 128 -6.83 0.17 -4.79
CA ALA A 128 -7.06 1.56 -5.14
C ALA A 128 -7.44 1.72 -6.62
N GLN A 129 -6.70 1.12 -7.54
CA GLN A 129 -7.02 1.18 -8.98
C GLN A 129 -8.40 0.60 -9.27
N MET A 130 -8.75 -0.53 -8.66
CA MET A 130 -10.06 -1.15 -8.81
C MET A 130 -11.18 -0.24 -8.29
N MET A 131 -10.96 0.43 -7.16
CA MET A 131 -11.92 1.42 -6.63
C MET A 131 -12.14 2.56 -7.62
N SER A 132 -11.07 3.14 -8.19
CA SER A 132 -11.22 4.16 -9.24
C SER A 132 -12.06 3.68 -10.42
N LYS A 133 -11.92 2.40 -10.82
CA LYS A 133 -12.74 1.83 -11.91
C LYS A 133 -14.19 1.63 -11.53
N ILE A 134 -14.49 1.26 -10.29
CA ILE A 134 -15.86 1.19 -9.79
C ILE A 134 -16.52 2.59 -9.82
N GLU A 135 -15.78 3.63 -9.45
CA GLU A 135 -16.27 5.01 -9.49
C GLU A 135 -16.51 5.47 -10.95
N GLU A 136 -15.58 5.22 -11.87
CA GLU A 136 -15.75 5.50 -13.31
C GLU A 136 -16.98 4.78 -13.90
N LEU A 137 -17.16 3.49 -13.56
CA LEU A 137 -18.33 2.71 -13.96
C LEU A 137 -19.63 3.29 -13.40
N THR A 138 -19.61 3.75 -12.16
CA THR A 138 -20.77 4.40 -11.52
C THR A 138 -21.15 5.69 -12.24
N LEU A 139 -20.18 6.53 -12.61
CA LEU A 139 -20.43 7.73 -13.41
C LEU A 139 -21.02 7.40 -14.79
N HIS A 140 -20.50 6.34 -15.44
CA HIS A 140 -21.09 5.87 -16.70
C HIS A 140 -22.52 5.35 -16.53
N ALA A 141 -22.81 4.64 -15.45
CA ALA A 141 -24.16 4.13 -15.15
C ALA A 141 -25.15 5.28 -14.91
N ILE A 142 -24.77 6.31 -14.15
CA ILE A 142 -25.60 7.52 -13.92
C ILE A 142 -25.89 8.23 -15.26
N ARG A 143 -24.88 8.35 -16.13
CA ARG A 143 -25.05 8.93 -17.47
C ARG A 143 -26.03 8.12 -18.32
N GLN A 144 -25.90 6.79 -18.29
CA GLN A 144 -26.81 5.90 -19.02
C GLN A 144 -28.24 5.96 -18.47
N GLU A 145 -28.42 5.99 -17.16
CA GLU A 145 -29.75 6.11 -16.54
C GLU A 145 -30.43 7.43 -16.95
N THR A 146 -29.68 8.52 -16.95
CA THR A 146 -30.18 9.84 -17.38
C THR A 146 -30.63 9.82 -18.83
N GLU A 147 -29.83 9.21 -19.70
CA GLU A 147 -30.14 9.09 -21.13
C GLU A 147 -31.38 8.19 -21.37
N ILE A 148 -31.49 7.07 -20.67
CA ILE A 148 -32.66 6.19 -20.73
C ILE A 148 -33.92 6.94 -20.29
N LYS A 149 -33.86 7.72 -19.20
CA LYS A 149 -34.98 8.55 -18.75
C LYS A 149 -35.36 9.60 -19.80
N ARG A 150 -34.37 10.23 -20.44
CA ARG A 150 -34.58 11.21 -21.52
C ARG A 150 -35.30 10.57 -22.72
N LEU A 151 -34.80 9.43 -23.18
CA LEU A 151 -35.37 8.68 -24.31
C LEU A 151 -36.80 8.20 -24.00
N LYS A 152 -37.07 7.67 -22.80
CA LYS A 152 -38.43 7.27 -22.38
C LYS A 152 -39.42 8.44 -22.43
N ARG A 153 -39.02 9.63 -21.98
CA ARG A 153 -39.86 10.83 -22.07
C ARG A 153 -40.15 11.23 -23.51
N GLN A 154 -39.16 11.12 -24.40
CA GLN A 154 -39.33 11.41 -25.84
C GLN A 154 -40.30 10.42 -26.49
N VAL A 155 -40.17 9.12 -26.21
CA VAL A 155 -41.09 8.08 -26.70
C VAL A 155 -42.52 8.36 -26.26
N ILE A 156 -42.75 8.68 -24.98
CA ILE A 156 -44.08 9.02 -24.46
C ILE A 156 -44.65 10.24 -25.20
N ARG A 157 -43.85 11.28 -25.44
CA ARG A 157 -44.28 12.48 -26.16
C ARG A 157 -44.68 12.17 -27.60
N LEU A 158 -43.85 11.42 -28.33
CA LEU A 158 -44.11 11.04 -29.72
C LEU A 158 -45.36 10.16 -29.84
N SER A 159 -45.56 9.22 -28.91
CA SER A 159 -46.76 8.37 -28.87
C SER A 159 -48.05 9.14 -28.60
N ARG A 160 -47.98 10.31 -27.96
CA ARG A 160 -49.12 11.19 -27.73
C ARG A 160 -49.41 12.10 -28.92
N GLN A 161 -48.42 12.38 -29.76
CA GLN A 161 -48.60 13.17 -30.99
C GLN A 161 -49.21 12.35 -32.14
N HIS A 162 -49.06 11.02 -32.10
CA HIS A 162 -49.61 10.09 -33.10
C HIS A 162 -50.91 9.41 -32.66
N ARG A 163 -51.52 9.88 -31.56
CA ARG A 163 -52.88 9.52 -31.12
C ARG A 163 -53.78 10.71 -31.29
#